data_AF-A0A554MH70-F1
#
_entry.id   AF-A0A554MH70-F1
#
_cell.length_a   1.000
_cell.length_b   1.000
_cell.length_c   1.000
_cell.angle_alpha   90.00
_cell.angle_beta   90.00
_cell.angle_gamma   90.00
#
_symmetry.space_group_name_H-M   'P 1'
#
loop_
_entity.id
_entity.type
_entity.pdbx_description
1 polymer ?
#
loop_
_entity_poly.entity_id
_entity_poly.type
_entity_poly.pdbx_seq_one_letter_code
_entity_poly.pdbx_strand_id
1 'polypeptide(L)'
;MRSSLTHDILEHLAEGGKIMLEAFFPRGYSYTDPSRRLFGWDQRCRHRFTPTQKISISGILSRLRREGLVVRDGARKTSSWHITGRGRGRLHILSAVADPLPKSPHIFPKKDGKLRIVIFDIPERDRRKRDWLRVQLLASGTRPLPQTLVEEIDALDLGAYVHIMSIGEKGTLVLRKLL
;
A
#
# COMPACT_ATOMS: atom_id res chain seq x y z
N MET A 1 2.38 0.10 -4.31
CA MET A 1 3.78 0.47 -4.05
C MET A 1 4.31 -0.16 -2.76
N ARG A 2 5.60 -0.54 -2.68
CA ARG A 2 6.29 -0.62 -1.38
C ARG A 2 6.32 0.80 -0.85
N SER A 3 5.51 1.13 0.15
CA SER A 3 5.76 2.34 0.91
C SER A 3 7.18 2.19 1.49
N SER A 4 8.05 3.14 1.17
CA SER A 4 9.34 3.20 1.86
C SER A 4 9.02 3.40 3.33
N LEU A 5 9.67 2.67 4.23
CA LEU A 5 9.52 2.83 5.69
C LEU A 5 9.67 4.30 6.13
N THR A 6 10.42 5.11 5.37
CA THR A 6 10.50 6.56 5.53
C THR A 6 9.18 7.29 5.32
N HIS A 7 8.40 6.92 4.31
CA HIS A 7 7.10 7.55 4.01
C HIS A 7 6.10 7.27 5.13
N ASP A 8 5.99 6.01 5.56
CA ASP A 8 5.11 5.59 6.66
C ASP A 8 5.45 6.34 7.96
N ILE A 9 6.74 6.46 8.29
CA ILE A 9 7.19 7.20 9.48
C ILE A 9 6.82 8.68 9.40
N LEU A 10 6.99 9.33 8.24
CA LEU A 10 6.65 10.75 8.08
C LEU A 10 5.14 10.99 8.10
N GLU A 11 4.36 10.11 7.48
CA GLU A 11 2.89 10.16 7.49
C GLU A 11 2.36 10.08 8.92
N HIS A 12 2.82 9.10 9.69
CA HIS A 12 2.39 8.96 11.08
C HIS A 12 2.86 10.11 11.99
N LEU A 13 4.07 10.64 11.79
CA LEU A 13 4.52 11.82 12.54
C LEU A 13 3.72 13.09 12.15
N ALA A 14 3.16 13.14 10.94
CA ALA A 14 2.26 14.21 10.54
C ALA A 14 0.87 14.06 11.16
N GLU A 15 0.33 12.83 11.22
CA GLU A 15 -0.99 12.52 11.80
C GLU A 15 -1.01 12.62 13.33
N GLY A 16 -0.04 12.02 14.02
CA GLY A 16 -0.02 11.95 15.48
C GLY A 16 0.76 13.08 16.17
N GLY A 17 1.29 14.04 15.40
CA GLY A 17 1.99 15.22 15.92
C GLY A 17 3.30 14.87 16.64
N LYS A 18 3.24 14.71 17.97
CA LYS A 18 4.42 14.48 18.82
C LYS A 18 4.34 13.07 19.40
N ILE A 19 5.13 12.16 18.85
CA ILE A 19 5.03 10.72 19.13
C ILE A 19 6.31 10.21 19.80
N MET A 20 6.16 9.40 20.85
CA MET A 20 7.27 8.63 21.42
C MET A 20 7.41 7.31 20.66
N LEU A 21 8.41 7.21 19.78
CA LEU A 21 8.55 6.07 18.86
C LEU A 21 8.88 4.74 19.57
N GLU A 22 9.41 4.79 20.79
CA GLU A 22 9.60 3.61 21.66
C GLU A 22 8.26 2.91 21.93
N ALA A 23 7.13 3.63 21.95
CA ALA A 23 5.82 3.02 22.13
C ALA A 23 5.38 2.19 20.91
N PHE A 24 6.05 2.28 19.76
CA PHE A 24 5.61 1.67 18.50
C PHE A 24 6.56 0.60 17.96
N PHE A 25 7.78 0.51 18.49
CA PHE A 25 8.85 -0.32 17.95
C PHE A 25 9.81 -0.82 19.02
N PRO A 26 10.40 -2.04 18.88
CA PRO A 26 10.20 -3.07 17.85
C PRO A 26 9.13 -4.14 18.20
N ARG A 27 8.75 -4.97 17.21
CA ARG A 27 7.68 -6.02 17.22
C ARG A 27 7.91 -7.20 18.19
N GLY A 28 8.69 -7.01 19.25
CA GLY A 28 9.06 -8.03 20.24
C GLY A 28 8.72 -7.68 21.67
N TYR A 29 8.09 -6.52 21.92
CA TYR A 29 7.72 -6.08 23.26
C TYR A 29 6.21 -5.93 23.41
N SER A 30 5.63 -6.63 24.39
CA SER A 30 4.19 -6.64 24.70
C SER A 30 3.58 -5.23 24.84
N TYR A 31 4.35 -4.26 25.37
CA TYR A 31 3.89 -2.89 25.55
C TYR A 31 3.73 -2.09 24.24
N THR A 32 4.25 -2.60 23.11
CA THR A 32 4.14 -1.94 21.80
C THR A 32 2.93 -2.39 20.99
N ASP A 33 2.25 -3.48 21.38
CA ASP A 33 1.12 -4.03 20.63
C ASP A 33 -0.13 -3.13 20.61
N PRO A 34 -0.56 -2.51 21.73
CA PRO A 34 -1.79 -1.71 21.75
C PRO A 34 -1.72 -0.48 20.85
N SER A 35 -0.60 0.23 20.89
CA SER A 35 -0.31 1.41 20.05
C SER A 35 -0.19 1.01 18.58
N ARG A 36 0.51 -0.07 18.26
CA ARG A 36 0.63 -0.55 16.87
C ARG A 36 -0.72 -0.91 16.26
N ARG A 37 -1.63 -1.50 17.05
CA ARG A 37 -3.01 -1.80 16.61
C ARG A 37 -3.84 -0.53 16.45
N LEU A 38 -3.79 0.38 17.42
CA LEU A 38 -4.58 1.63 17.42
C LEU A 38 -4.25 2.51 16.20
N PHE A 39 -2.99 2.56 15.82
CA PHE A 39 -2.53 3.35 14.66
C PHE A 39 -2.43 2.52 13.36
N GLY A 40 -2.93 1.28 13.35
CA GLY A 40 -3.02 0.44 12.15
C GLY A 40 -1.67 0.00 11.54
N TRP A 41 -0.57 0.07 12.30
CA TRP A 41 0.78 -0.24 11.82
C TRP A 41 0.93 -1.70 11.37
N ASP A 42 0.23 -2.64 12.02
CA ASP A 42 0.28 -4.05 11.63
C ASP A 42 -0.49 -4.36 10.34
N GLN A 43 -1.40 -3.47 9.93
CA GLN A 43 -2.20 -3.61 8.70
C GLN A 43 -1.62 -2.81 7.52
N ARG A 44 -0.99 -1.66 7.80
CA ARG A 44 -0.47 -0.72 6.79
C ARG A 44 0.99 -0.97 6.41
N CYS A 45 1.84 -1.38 7.36
CA CYS A 45 3.23 -1.73 7.06
C CYS A 45 3.30 -3.11 6.40
N ARG A 46 3.22 -3.14 5.07
CA ARG A 46 3.46 -4.36 4.27
C ARG A 46 4.92 -4.86 4.33
N HIS A 47 5.82 -4.11 4.98
CA HIS A 47 7.15 -4.59 5.33
C HIS A 47 7.05 -5.66 6.42
N ARG A 48 7.07 -6.93 6.00
CA ARG A 48 7.42 -8.05 6.87
C ARG A 48 8.86 -7.79 7.32
N PHE A 49 9.07 -7.38 8.58
CA PHE A 49 10.40 -7.31 9.18
C PHE A 49 10.99 -8.73 9.16
N THR A 50 11.67 -9.09 8.08
CA THR A 50 12.48 -10.30 8.06
C THR A 50 13.68 -10.03 8.97
N PRO A 51 14.15 -11.01 9.76
CA PRO A 51 15.29 -10.84 10.67
C PRO A 51 16.57 -10.32 9.97
N THR A 52 16.66 -10.52 8.65
CA THR A 52 17.75 -10.12 7.76
C THR A 52 17.66 -8.67 7.23
N GLN A 53 16.52 -7.99 7.34
CA GLN A 53 16.34 -6.58 6.94
C GLN A 53 16.29 -5.65 8.16
N LYS A 54 17.28 -5.73 9.04
CA LYS A 54 17.45 -4.82 10.19
C LYS A 54 17.92 -3.42 9.74
N ILE A 55 17.12 -2.71 8.94
CA ILE A 55 17.24 -1.25 8.94
C ILE A 55 16.62 -0.79 10.26
N SER A 56 17.48 -0.43 11.21
CA SER A 56 17.00 0.08 12.49
C SER A 56 16.24 1.38 12.24
N ILE A 57 15.01 1.45 12.75
CA ILE A 57 14.19 2.68 12.74
C ILE A 57 14.97 3.85 13.36
N SER A 58 15.85 3.57 14.34
CA SER A 58 16.76 4.58 14.89
C SER A 58 17.71 5.17 13.84
N GLY A 59 18.16 4.38 12.87
CA GLY A 59 18.98 4.81 11.75
C GLY A 59 18.21 5.69 10.76
N ILE A 60 16.96 5.31 10.45
CA ILE A 60 16.07 6.11 9.60
C ILE A 60 15.78 7.45 10.27
N LEU A 61 15.43 7.47 11.55
CA LEU A 61 15.15 8.71 12.29
C LEU A 61 16.38 9.61 12.42
N SER A 62 17.55 9.02 12.67
CA SER A 62 18.81 9.77 12.70
C SER A 62 19.10 10.43 11.36
N ARG A 63 18.86 9.69 10.26
CA ARG A 63 18.97 10.23 8.90
C ARG A 63 17.95 11.34 8.64
N LEU A 64 16.66 11.12 8.95
CA LEU A 64 15.59 12.11 8.75
C LEU A 64 15.82 13.38 9.56
N ARG A 65 16.37 13.25 10.78
CA ARG A 65 16.79 14.38 11.60
C ARG A 65 17.91 15.16 10.95
N ARG A 66 18.94 14.46 10.46
CA ARG A 66 20.06 15.07 9.74
C ARG A 66 19.61 15.80 8.47
N GLU A 67 18.58 15.26 7.80
CA GLU A 67 17.94 15.89 6.63
C GLU A 67 17.00 17.06 7.01
N GLY A 68 16.78 17.31 8.30
CA GLY A 68 15.91 18.38 8.80
C GLY A 68 14.41 18.12 8.59
N LEU A 69 14.01 16.87 8.39
CA LEU A 69 12.63 16.47 8.12
C LEU A 69 11.85 16.16 9.41
N VAL A 70 12.56 15.77 10.47
CA VAL A 70 11.99 15.48 11.79
C VAL A 70 12.86 16.09 12.89
N VAL A 71 12.25 16.43 14.01
CA VAL A 71 12.93 16.94 15.21
C VAL A 71 12.68 15.98 16.37
N ARG A 72 13.67 15.91 17.25
CA ARG A 72 13.63 15.13 18.49
C ARG A 72 13.65 16.09 19.67
N ASP A 73 12.60 16.06 20.47
CA ASP A 73 12.48 16.82 21.71
C ASP A 73 12.66 15.91 22.93
N GLY A 74 13.41 16.37 23.92
CA GLY A 74 13.55 15.71 25.22
C GLY A 74 14.77 14.78 25.35
N ALA A 75 14.92 14.21 26.54
CA ALA A 75 16.05 13.36 26.92
C ALA A 75 16.02 12.00 26.21
N ARG A 76 17.17 11.33 26.13
CA ARG A 76 17.36 10.13 25.29
C ARG A 76 16.34 9.00 25.52
N LYS A 77 15.80 8.86 26.75
CA LYS A 77 14.81 7.84 27.15
C LYS A 77 13.34 8.27 27.03
N THR A 78 13.06 9.57 27.01
CA THR A 78 11.69 10.13 26.94
C THR A 78 11.48 10.97 25.70
N SER A 79 12.36 10.79 24.71
CA SER A 79 12.37 11.67 23.56
C SER A 79 11.16 11.44 22.68
N SER A 80 10.55 12.53 22.28
CA SER A 80 9.42 12.57 21.39
C SER A 80 9.87 13.13 20.05
N TRP A 81 9.27 12.64 18.99
CA TRP A 81 9.59 13.00 17.62
C TRP A 81 8.41 13.72 17.01
N HIS A 82 8.69 14.74 16.21
CA HIS A 82 7.67 15.45 15.45
C HIS A 82 8.21 15.86 14.08
N ILE A 83 7.31 16.02 13.11
CA ILE A 83 7.66 16.41 11.75
C ILE A 83 7.89 17.93 11.64
N THR A 84 8.88 18.35 10.85
CA THR A 84 9.12 19.78 10.57
C THR A 84 8.25 20.27 9.41
N GLY A 85 8.17 21.59 9.20
CA GLY A 85 7.55 22.15 8.00
C GLY A 85 8.18 21.63 6.69
N ARG A 86 9.51 21.46 6.67
CA ARG A 86 10.25 20.83 5.56
C ARG A 86 9.89 19.36 5.40
N GLY A 87 9.74 18.64 6.50
CA GLY A 87 9.24 17.26 6.53
C GLY A 87 7.85 17.14 5.93
N ARG A 88 6.93 18.04 6.28
CA ARG A 88 5.57 18.10 5.71
C ARG A 88 5.60 18.40 4.21
N GLY A 89 6.45 19.33 3.76
CA GLY A 89 6.65 19.58 2.32
C GLY A 89 7.19 18.35 1.59
N ARG A 90 8.12 17.62 2.20
CA ARG A 90 8.63 16.36 1.63
C ARG A 90 7.55 15.27 1.61
N LEU A 91 6.74 15.17 2.66
CA LEU A 91 5.60 14.28 2.72
C LEU A 91 4.60 14.62 1.61
N HIS A 92 4.28 15.90 1.42
CA HIS A 92 3.41 16.39 0.36
C HIS A 92 3.94 16.03 -1.03
N ILE A 93 5.25 16.12 -1.28
CA ILE A 93 5.84 15.69 -2.55
C ILE A 93 5.75 14.17 -2.69
N LEU A 94 6.03 13.40 -1.63
CA LEU A 94 5.90 11.95 -1.64
C LEU A 94 4.44 11.49 -1.82
N SER A 95 3.47 12.27 -1.33
CA SER A 95 2.04 12.02 -1.45
C SER A 95 1.40 12.63 -2.68
N ALA A 96 1.97 13.67 -3.30
CA ALA A 96 1.55 14.23 -4.58
C ALA A 96 2.12 13.43 -5.76
N VAL A 97 3.25 12.77 -5.54
CA VAL A 97 3.75 11.66 -6.36
C VAL A 97 3.02 10.34 -5.99
N ALA A 98 1.93 10.39 -5.21
CA ALA A 98 1.10 9.22 -4.95
C ALA A 98 0.64 8.61 -6.26
N ASP A 99 0.86 7.30 -6.37
CA ASP A 99 0.43 6.44 -7.48
C ASP A 99 -0.92 6.93 -8.06
N PRO A 100 -1.00 7.26 -9.36
CA PRO A 100 -2.29 7.54 -10.03
C PRO A 100 -3.19 6.29 -10.08
N LEU A 101 -2.68 5.16 -9.57
CA LEU A 101 -3.37 3.89 -9.51
C LEU A 101 -4.36 3.88 -8.33
N PRO A 102 -5.61 3.46 -8.56
CA PRO A 102 -6.63 3.37 -7.51
C PRO A 102 -6.18 2.51 -6.33
N LYS A 103 -6.43 2.97 -5.11
CA LYS A 103 -5.96 2.34 -3.86
C LYS A 103 -7.09 1.73 -3.02
N SER A 104 -8.34 1.95 -3.41
CA SER A 104 -9.50 1.56 -2.62
C SER A 104 -9.66 0.04 -2.60
N PRO A 105 -9.87 -0.58 -1.42
CA PRO A 105 -10.20 -1.99 -1.36
C PRO A 105 -11.56 -2.20 -2.04
N HIS A 106 -11.61 -3.07 -3.04
CA HIS A 106 -12.87 -3.39 -3.69
C HIS A 106 -13.78 -4.22 -2.78
N ILE A 107 -15.06 -3.89 -2.80
CA ILE A 107 -16.10 -4.76 -2.25
C ILE A 107 -16.35 -5.86 -3.28
N PHE A 108 -15.75 -7.02 -3.04
CA PHE A 108 -15.91 -8.17 -3.94
C PHE A 108 -17.31 -8.78 -3.78
N PRO A 109 -18.04 -9.03 -4.89
CA PRO A 109 -19.29 -9.76 -4.87
C PRO A 109 -19.16 -11.15 -4.25
N LYS A 110 -20.30 -11.71 -3.81
CA LYS A 110 -20.35 -13.12 -3.37
C LYS A 110 -19.95 -14.04 -4.53
N LYS A 111 -19.38 -15.19 -4.19
CA LYS A 111 -19.01 -16.23 -5.17
C LYS A 111 -20.27 -16.69 -5.91
N ASP A 112 -20.17 -16.78 -7.23
CA ASP A 112 -21.27 -17.20 -8.12
C ASP A 112 -20.99 -18.53 -8.82
N GLY A 113 -19.91 -19.22 -8.44
CA GLY A 113 -19.52 -20.52 -9.01
C GLY A 113 -18.97 -20.47 -10.44
N LYS A 114 -18.88 -19.30 -11.07
CA LYS A 114 -18.42 -19.15 -12.45
C LYS A 114 -16.91 -18.92 -12.50
N LEU A 115 -16.20 -19.79 -13.21
CA LEU A 115 -14.78 -19.61 -13.47
C LEU A 115 -14.59 -18.49 -14.50
N ARG A 116 -13.80 -17.48 -14.14
CA ARG A 116 -13.42 -16.37 -15.02
C ARG A 116 -11.92 -16.40 -15.27
N ILE A 117 -11.54 -16.30 -16.53
CA ILE A 117 -10.16 -16.22 -16.97
C ILE A 117 -9.90 -14.77 -17.39
N VAL A 118 -8.86 -14.16 -16.81
CA VAL A 118 -8.39 -12.83 -17.18
C VAL A 118 -7.03 -12.99 -17.83
N ILE A 119 -6.94 -12.63 -19.10
CA ILE A 119 -5.70 -12.61 -19.88
C ILE A 119 -5.32 -11.16 -20.08
N PHE A 120 -4.06 -10.81 -19.83
CA PHE A 120 -3.59 -9.46 -20.10
C PHE A 120 -2.15 -9.46 -20.62
N ASP A 121 -1.88 -8.60 -21.59
CA ASP A 121 -0.55 -8.38 -22.15
C ASP A 121 -0.20 -6.88 -22.09
N ILE A 122 0.22 -6.43 -20.91
CA ILE A 122 0.51 -5.02 -20.64
C ILE A 122 2.01 -4.77 -20.88
N PRO A 123 2.37 -3.78 -21.74
CA PRO A 123 3.76 -3.51 -22.12
C PRO A 123 4.62 -3.09 -20.92
N GLU A 124 5.94 -3.29 -21.01
CA GLU A 124 6.87 -3.05 -19.89
C GLU A 124 6.91 -1.57 -19.45
N ARG A 125 6.66 -0.63 -20.37
CA ARG A 125 6.51 0.80 -20.05
C ARG A 125 5.40 1.06 -19.02
N ASP A 126 4.37 0.20 -19.03
CA ASP A 126 3.20 0.24 -18.15
C ASP A 126 3.28 -0.81 -17.02
N ARG A 127 4.49 -1.30 -16.70
CA ARG A 127 4.71 -2.33 -15.68
C ARG A 127 4.02 -2.04 -14.34
N ARG A 128 3.93 -0.77 -13.92
CA ARG A 128 3.25 -0.40 -12.68
C ARG A 128 1.75 -0.70 -12.72
N LYS A 129 1.09 -0.40 -13.84
CA LYS A 129 -0.32 -0.73 -14.10
C LYS A 129 -0.52 -2.26 -14.11
N ARG A 130 0.41 -3.00 -14.74
CA ARG A 130 0.42 -4.47 -14.74
C ARG A 130 0.52 -5.07 -13.34
N ASP A 131 1.44 -4.56 -12.53
CA ASP A 131 1.66 -5.05 -11.16
C ASP A 131 0.47 -4.69 -10.25
N TRP A 132 -0.17 -3.54 -10.45
CA TRP A 132 -1.42 -3.19 -9.78
C TRP A 132 -2.57 -4.12 -10.15
N LEU A 133 -2.79 -4.38 -11.45
CA LEU A 133 -3.85 -5.29 -11.90
C LEU A 133 -3.66 -6.69 -11.30
N ARG A 134 -2.41 -7.19 -11.26
CA ARG A 134 -2.09 -8.46 -10.59
C ARG A 134 -2.50 -8.49 -9.12
N VAL A 135 -2.23 -7.42 -8.37
CA VAL A 135 -2.62 -7.34 -6.96
C VAL A 135 -4.14 -7.38 -6.81
N GLN A 136 -4.89 -6.65 -7.65
CA GLN A 136 -6.35 -6.66 -7.60
C GLN A 136 -6.94 -8.02 -7.96
N LEU A 137 -6.41 -8.67 -9.00
CA LEU A 137 -6.85 -10.01 -9.43
C LEU A 137 -6.54 -11.08 -8.37
N LEU A 138 -5.37 -11.02 -7.73
CA LEU A 138 -5.03 -11.92 -6.62
C LEU A 138 -5.97 -11.74 -5.43
N ALA A 139 -6.41 -10.51 -5.14
CA ALA A 139 -7.37 -10.23 -4.08
C ALA A 139 -8.78 -10.75 -4.42
N SER A 140 -9.17 -10.74 -5.70
CA SER A 140 -10.46 -11.28 -6.17
C SER A 140 -10.54 -12.80 -6.03
N GLY A 141 -9.44 -13.51 -6.28
CA GLY A 141 -9.41 -14.97 -6.30
C GLY A 141 -10.42 -15.53 -7.29
N THR A 142 -11.32 -16.40 -6.83
CA THR A 142 -12.41 -16.98 -7.65
C THR A 142 -13.72 -16.20 -7.60
N ARG A 143 -13.73 -15.00 -7.00
CA ARG A 143 -14.92 -14.16 -6.93
C ARG A 143 -15.14 -13.41 -8.25
N PRO A 144 -16.39 -13.01 -8.54
CA PRO A 144 -16.67 -12.10 -9.65
C PRO A 144 -15.85 -10.81 -9.52
N LEU A 145 -15.40 -10.27 -10.66
CA LEU A 145 -14.75 -8.98 -10.69
C LEU A 145 -15.78 -7.89 -10.33
N PRO A 146 -15.47 -7.02 -9.36
CA PRO A 146 -16.34 -5.91 -9.00
C PRO A 146 -16.40 -4.92 -10.15
N GLN A 147 -17.55 -4.27 -10.33
CA GLN A 147 -17.75 -3.29 -11.39
C GLN A 147 -16.77 -2.11 -11.26
N THR A 148 -16.45 -1.69 -10.04
CA THR A 148 -15.46 -0.65 -9.78
C THR A 148 -14.06 -1.01 -10.31
N LEU A 149 -13.65 -2.27 -10.23
CA LEU A 149 -12.37 -2.70 -10.80
C LEU A 149 -12.37 -2.62 -12.32
N VAL A 150 -13.52 -2.89 -12.96
CA VAL A 150 -13.66 -2.77 -14.41
C VAL A 150 -13.54 -1.31 -14.84
N GLU A 151 -14.27 -0.41 -14.17
CA GLU A 151 -14.19 1.03 -14.43
C GLU A 151 -12.77 1.58 -14.22
N GLU A 152 -12.04 1.07 -13.24
CA GLU A 152 -10.66 1.45 -12.99
C GLU A 152 -9.67 0.90 -14.04
N ILE A 153 -9.92 -0.28 -14.61
CA ILE A 153 -9.14 -0.81 -15.74
C ILE A 153 -9.29 0.13 -16.94
N ASP A 154 -10.51 0.58 -17.22
CA ASP A 154 -10.80 1.49 -18.33
C ASP A 154 -10.19 2.88 -18.07
N ALA A 155 -10.32 3.41 -16.84
CA ALA A 155 -9.71 4.68 -16.44
C ALA A 155 -8.17 4.69 -16.49
N LEU A 156 -7.55 3.51 -16.49
CA LEU A 156 -6.10 3.35 -16.65
C LEU A 156 -5.66 3.11 -18.09
N ASP A 157 -6.58 3.21 -19.05
CA ASP A 157 -6.39 2.90 -20.47
C ASP A 157 -5.86 1.46 -20.69
N LEU A 158 -6.30 0.53 -19.84
CA LEU A 158 -5.88 -0.88 -19.91
C LEU A 158 -6.87 -1.77 -20.67
N GLY A 159 -8.05 -1.26 -21.03
CA GLY A 159 -9.10 -2.05 -21.71
C GLY A 159 -8.59 -2.78 -22.96
N ALA A 160 -7.72 -2.13 -23.76
CA ALA A 160 -7.12 -2.74 -24.95
C ALA A 160 -6.15 -3.90 -24.67
N TYR A 161 -5.60 -3.97 -23.45
CA TYR A 161 -4.62 -4.96 -23.04
C TYR A 161 -5.20 -6.10 -22.18
N VAL A 162 -6.49 -6.02 -21.81
CA VAL A 162 -7.13 -6.94 -20.87
C VAL A 162 -8.33 -7.62 -21.52
N HIS A 163 -8.35 -8.96 -21.47
CA HIS A 163 -9.44 -9.78 -21.95
C HIS A 163 -10.02 -10.62 -20.82
N ILE A 164 -11.35 -10.52 -20.62
CA ILE A 164 -12.06 -11.23 -19.56
C ILE A 164 -13.02 -12.23 -20.21
N MET A 165 -12.88 -13.50 -19.82
CA MET A 165 -13.70 -14.60 -20.28
C MET A 165 -14.35 -15.31 -19.11
N SER A 166 -15.57 -15.81 -19.29
CA SER A 166 -16.20 -16.73 -18.33
C SER A 166 -16.45 -18.08 -18.98
N ILE A 167 -16.15 -19.15 -18.24
CA ILE A 167 -16.47 -20.53 -18.63
C ILE A 167 -17.86 -20.89 -18.08
N GLY A 168 -18.78 -21.23 -18.98
CA GLY A 168 -20.11 -21.76 -18.65
C GLY A 168 -20.15 -23.30 -18.56
N GLU A 169 -21.34 -23.86 -18.37
CA GLU A 169 -21.53 -25.30 -18.04
C GLU A 169 -21.23 -26.30 -19.18
N LYS A 170 -20.82 -25.88 -20.38
CA LYS A 170 -20.52 -26.80 -21.51
C LYS A 170 -19.38 -26.32 -22.42
N GLY A 171 -18.24 -25.91 -21.87
CA GLY A 171 -17.05 -25.57 -22.68
C GLY A 171 -17.20 -24.31 -23.54
N THR A 172 -18.27 -23.53 -23.37
CA THR A 172 -18.48 -22.27 -24.08
C THR A 172 -17.65 -21.16 -23.45
N LEU A 173 -16.77 -20.54 -24.24
CA LEU A 173 -16.06 -19.31 -23.88
C LEU A 173 -16.95 -18.11 -24.21
N VAL A 174 -17.39 -17.38 -23.18
CA VAL A 174 -18.07 -16.09 -23.36
C VAL A 174 -17.06 -14.97 -23.19
N LEU A 175 -16.79 -14.26 -24.28
CA LEU A 175 -15.78 -13.20 -24.35
C LEU A 175 -16.44 -11.84 -24.10
N ARG A 176 -16.01 -11.14 -23.05
CA ARG A 176 -16.33 -9.72 -22.88
C ARG A 176 -15.08 -8.92 -23.21
N LYS A 177 -15.14 -8.16 -24.30
CA LYS A 177 -14.21 -7.04 -24.53
C LYS A 177 -14.70 -5.86 -23.69
N LEU A 178 -13.79 -5.27 -22.92
CA LEU A 178 -13.98 -3.94 -22.37
C LEU A 178 -13.77 -2.96 -23.54
N LEU A 179 -14.76 -2.09 -23.78
CA LEU A 179 -14.78 -1.11 -24.87
C LEU A 179 -14.20 0.21 -24.38
#